data_AF-A0A560CJP3-F1
#
_entry.id   AF-A0A560CJP3-F1
#
_cell.length_a   1.000
_cell.length_b   1.000
_cell.length_c   1.000
_cell.angle_alpha   90.00
_cell.angle_beta   90.00
_cell.angle_gamma   90.00
#
_symmetry.space_group_name_H-M   'P 1'
#
loop_
_entity.id
_entity.type
_entity.pdbx_description
1 polymer ?
#
loop_
_entity_poly.entity_id
_entity_poly.type
_entity_poly.pdbx_seq_one_letter_code
_entity_poly.pdbx_strand_id
1 'polypeptide(L)'
;MSINPSNAPASGLSLGFSLKAALTVLGADKGAPSQTAAGQAASASGGSAVFVTLSVEAQAFMATTTASKAGKTGNGTSAGPYAAYFPTRDGKNATALAKAVSDPGAVSSSAGLSGPAIAKDARTRMDAQYAAMKASGKPFDFDSFEGRDWYSLMGDLDRRSLEAVRSNAGGNFSKQEQDIAQSIMAQQEGLAMGLYNGPISQEASFTDPFRGDEAARMKANLTFLDAVGPEEKTSTEWATRRASAQVSYEIHTREKGDEPEKLDSDNPLATLIKQAMDRSQSDPLRHILKTPDALKTQAWFKGFESRLDTTVAQNMAQGIAQGVALAKATTPVADSAKPA
;
A
#
# COMPACT_ATOMS: atom_id res chain seq x y z
N MET A 1 -5.79 -25.27 57.26
CA MET A 1 -4.32 -25.42 57.13
C MET A 1 -3.96 -25.13 55.70
N SER A 2 -3.33 -23.97 55.49
CA SER A 2 -2.87 -23.43 54.21
C SER A 2 -1.65 -24.18 53.69
N ILE A 3 -1.52 -24.30 52.37
CA ILE A 3 -0.24 -24.11 51.67
C ILE A 3 -0.55 -23.56 50.25
N ASN A 4 0.01 -22.39 49.93
CA ASN A 4 0.18 -21.80 48.59
C ASN A 4 1.49 -22.38 47.97
N PRO A 5 1.86 -22.27 46.66
CA PRO A 5 1.87 -20.99 45.92
C PRO A 5 1.77 -20.99 44.35
N SER A 6 1.57 -19.78 43.82
CA SER A 6 2.16 -19.15 42.59
C SER A 6 1.77 -19.52 41.14
N ASN A 7 1.33 -18.46 40.44
CA ASN A 7 1.59 -17.98 39.06
C ASN A 7 1.26 -18.83 37.81
N ALA A 8 0.31 -18.32 36.99
CA ALA A 8 0.48 -18.13 35.53
C ALA A 8 -0.56 -17.14 34.95
N PRO A 9 -0.19 -16.28 33.97
CA PRO A 9 -1.04 -15.25 33.37
C PRO A 9 -1.87 -15.73 32.16
N ALA A 10 -2.95 -14.99 31.87
CA ALA A 10 -3.88 -15.20 30.78
C ALA A 10 -3.21 -15.07 29.39
N SER A 11 -3.37 -16.11 28.58
CA SER A 11 -2.90 -16.20 27.20
C SER A 11 -3.64 -15.22 26.28
N GLY A 12 -2.90 -14.28 25.70
CA GLY A 12 -3.32 -13.48 24.55
C GLY A 12 -3.18 -14.30 23.26
N LEU A 13 -4.27 -14.42 22.51
CA LEU A 13 -4.27 -14.98 21.15
C LEU A 13 -3.77 -13.94 20.16
N SER A 14 -2.48 -13.99 19.88
CA SER A 14 -1.81 -13.31 18.77
C SER A 14 -1.99 -14.14 17.49
N LEU A 15 -2.85 -13.69 16.57
CA LEU A 15 -2.86 -14.19 15.19
C LEU A 15 -1.92 -13.33 14.34
N GLY A 16 -0.64 -13.68 14.41
CA GLY A 16 0.38 -13.17 13.50
C GLY A 16 0.42 -14.02 12.24
N PHE A 17 0.07 -13.43 11.10
CA PHE A 17 0.51 -13.95 9.80
C PHE A 17 2.03 -13.74 9.72
N SER A 18 2.77 -14.81 9.97
CA SER A 18 4.23 -14.82 9.85
C SER A 18 4.61 -14.76 8.38
N LEU A 19 5.18 -13.63 7.97
CA LEU A 19 5.96 -13.49 6.75
C LEU A 19 7.26 -14.29 6.92
N LYS A 20 7.23 -15.57 6.53
CA LYS A 20 8.40 -16.45 6.50
C LYS A 20 8.58 -16.96 5.09
N ALA A 21 9.37 -16.25 4.30
CA ALA A 21 9.95 -16.76 3.06
C ALA A 21 11.36 -16.17 2.87
N ALA A 22 12.33 -16.97 3.30
CA ALA A 22 13.67 -17.16 2.74
C ALA A 22 14.52 -15.93 2.37
N LEU A 23 15.23 -15.40 3.37
CA LEU A 23 16.58 -14.85 3.15
C LEU A 23 17.59 -15.94 3.53
N THR A 24 18.00 -16.75 2.56
CA THR A 24 19.16 -17.66 2.74
C THR A 24 20.32 -17.12 1.92
N VAL A 25 21.21 -16.42 2.62
CA VAL A 25 22.57 -16.14 2.20
C VAL A 25 23.34 -17.47 2.21
N LEU A 26 23.86 -17.89 1.05
CA LEU A 26 24.84 -18.97 0.95
C LEU A 26 26.21 -18.35 0.66
N GLY A 27 27.09 -18.43 1.65
CA GLY A 27 28.51 -18.16 1.52
C GLY A 27 29.33 -19.39 1.91
N ALA A 28 30.13 -19.85 0.96
CA ALA A 28 31.38 -20.63 1.03
C ALA A 28 31.39 -22.03 1.70
N ASP A 29 31.66 -23.07 0.90
CA ASP A 29 32.92 -23.83 1.03
C ASP A 29 33.32 -24.55 -0.28
N LYS A 30 34.61 -24.88 -0.37
CA LYS A 30 35.47 -25.26 -1.49
C LYS A 30 35.29 -26.72 -1.99
N GLY A 31 35.71 -26.97 -3.24
CA GLY A 31 36.45 -28.21 -3.55
C GLY A 31 36.07 -29.10 -4.75
N ALA A 32 36.28 -28.61 -5.99
CA ALA A 32 36.87 -29.32 -7.15
C ALA A 32 36.14 -30.57 -7.79
N PRO A 33 36.58 -31.07 -8.96
CA PRO A 33 36.26 -30.51 -10.28
C PRO A 33 35.71 -31.55 -11.29
N SER A 34 35.08 -31.12 -12.39
CA SER A 34 35.03 -31.88 -13.66
C SER A 34 34.73 -30.99 -14.88
N GLN A 35 35.80 -30.72 -15.64
CA GLN A 35 35.94 -30.69 -17.12
C GLN A 35 34.76 -31.23 -17.96
N THR A 36 34.47 -30.85 -19.21
CA THR A 36 34.87 -29.82 -20.20
C THR A 36 33.85 -29.97 -21.34
N ALA A 37 33.34 -28.91 -21.97
CA ALA A 37 33.08 -28.88 -23.41
C ALA A 37 32.84 -27.45 -23.88
N ALA A 38 33.71 -27.01 -24.79
CA ALA A 38 33.74 -25.69 -25.39
C ALA A 38 32.60 -25.49 -26.41
N GLY A 39 32.13 -24.25 -26.50
CA GLY A 39 31.17 -23.78 -27.50
C GLY A 39 31.29 -22.26 -27.69
N GLN A 40 32.42 -21.85 -28.27
CA GLN A 40 32.66 -20.63 -29.05
C GLN A 40 31.91 -19.32 -28.69
N ALA A 41 32.70 -18.38 -28.18
CA ALA A 41 32.39 -16.96 -28.18
C ALA A 41 32.38 -16.42 -29.63
N ALA A 42 31.28 -15.75 -29.99
CA ALA A 42 31.27 -14.75 -31.05
C ALA A 42 31.24 -13.37 -30.39
N SER A 43 32.40 -12.71 -30.39
CA SER A 43 32.53 -11.29 -30.04
C SER A 43 31.79 -10.45 -31.08
N ALA A 44 30.73 -9.76 -30.66
CA ALA A 44 30.16 -8.63 -31.40
C ALA A 44 30.46 -7.34 -30.61
N SER A 45 31.45 -6.62 -31.14
CA SER A 45 31.71 -5.18 -31.04
C SER A 45 30.80 -4.32 -30.16
N GLY A 46 31.38 -3.72 -29.11
CA GLY A 46 31.65 -2.28 -29.10
C GLY A 46 30.48 -1.28 -29.18
N GLY A 47 29.29 -1.62 -28.69
CA GLY A 47 28.22 -0.65 -28.42
C GLY A 47 28.21 -0.32 -26.93
N SER A 48 28.47 0.94 -26.55
CA SER A 48 28.06 1.41 -25.21
C SER A 48 26.58 1.11 -25.05
N ALA A 49 26.23 0.27 -24.08
CA ALA A 49 24.85 0.09 -23.68
C ALA A 49 24.35 1.45 -23.17
N VAL A 50 23.63 2.18 -24.01
CA VAL A 50 22.89 3.37 -23.59
C VAL A 50 21.73 2.84 -22.75
N PHE A 51 21.87 2.91 -21.43
CA PHE A 51 20.78 2.64 -20.51
C PHE A 51 19.77 3.78 -20.66
N VAL A 52 18.71 3.55 -21.43
CA VAL A 52 17.55 4.43 -21.45
C VAL A 52 16.77 4.15 -20.17
N THR A 53 16.92 5.02 -19.17
CA THR A 53 16.06 5.00 -17.98
C THR A 53 14.66 5.40 -18.41
N LEU A 54 13.77 4.42 -18.52
CA LEU A 54 12.35 4.65 -18.78
C LEU A 54 11.75 5.48 -17.64
N SER A 55 10.81 6.37 -17.95
CA SER A 55 10.05 7.07 -16.90
C SER A 55 9.27 6.05 -16.07
N VAL A 56 8.93 6.41 -14.84
CA VAL A 56 8.12 5.56 -13.96
C VAL A 56 6.78 5.22 -14.62
N GLU A 57 6.20 6.15 -15.38
CA GLU A 57 4.97 5.88 -16.15
C GLU A 57 5.21 4.84 -17.27
N ALA A 58 6.36 4.90 -17.95
CA ALA A 58 6.72 3.94 -18.99
C ALA A 58 7.03 2.53 -18.40
N GLN A 59 7.56 2.45 -17.18
CA GLN A 59 7.79 1.18 -16.49
C GLN A 59 6.46 0.56 -15.97
N ALA A 60 5.55 1.39 -15.45
CA ALA A 60 4.19 0.98 -15.14
C ALA A 60 3.44 0.53 -16.40
N PHE A 61 3.65 1.18 -17.54
CA PHE A 61 3.13 0.75 -18.84
C PHE A 61 3.74 -0.58 -19.32
N MET A 62 5.02 -0.85 -19.01
CA MET A 62 5.62 -2.16 -19.32
C MET A 62 5.08 -3.28 -18.44
N ALA A 63 4.82 -3.03 -17.15
CA ALA A 63 4.05 -3.94 -16.29
C ALA A 63 2.64 -4.20 -16.85
N THR A 64 2.07 -3.20 -17.55
CA THR A 64 0.74 -3.26 -18.18
C THR A 64 0.68 -4.26 -19.34
N THR A 65 1.75 -4.38 -20.12
CA THR A 65 1.79 -5.28 -21.30
C THR A 65 1.84 -6.76 -20.92
N THR A 66 2.47 -7.10 -19.78
CA THR A 66 2.62 -8.49 -19.31
C THR A 66 1.34 -8.99 -18.62
N ALA A 67 0.67 -8.15 -17.81
CA ALA A 67 -0.59 -8.50 -17.15
C ALA A 67 -1.78 -8.64 -18.12
N SER A 68 -1.78 -7.89 -19.23
CA SER A 68 -2.83 -7.95 -20.26
C SER A 68 -2.92 -9.30 -20.98
N LYS A 69 -1.90 -10.16 -20.90
CA LYS A 69 -1.91 -11.52 -21.49
C LYS A 69 -2.67 -12.55 -20.63
N ALA A 70 -2.97 -12.24 -19.36
CA ALA A 70 -3.64 -13.15 -18.42
C ALA A 70 -5.17 -12.93 -18.34
N GLY A 71 -5.72 -11.83 -18.86
CA GLY A 71 -7.10 -11.38 -18.62
C GLY A 71 -8.14 -11.70 -19.70
N LYS A 72 -8.10 -12.88 -20.34
CA LYS A 72 -9.15 -13.28 -21.30
C LYS A 72 -10.23 -14.19 -20.66
N THR A 73 -10.97 -13.67 -19.68
CA THR A 73 -12.31 -14.17 -19.35
C THR A 73 -13.12 -13.09 -18.62
N GLY A 74 -14.11 -12.50 -19.29
CA GLY A 74 -15.20 -11.74 -18.64
C GLY A 74 -15.41 -10.31 -19.15
N ASN A 75 -16.60 -10.03 -19.66
CA ASN A 75 -17.06 -8.75 -20.21
C ASN A 75 -16.89 -7.54 -19.26
N GLY A 76 -16.41 -6.42 -19.80
CA GLY A 76 -16.78 -5.07 -19.35
C GLY A 76 -15.65 -4.20 -18.80
N THR A 77 -15.16 -3.28 -19.64
CA THR A 77 -14.26 -2.13 -19.34
C THR A 77 -12.88 -2.51 -18.78
N SER A 78 -11.80 -2.14 -19.48
CA SER A 78 -10.44 -2.51 -19.07
C SER A 78 -10.09 -1.95 -17.69
N ALA A 79 -10.20 -2.77 -16.65
CA ALA A 79 -9.97 -2.41 -15.25
C ALA A 79 -8.47 -2.21 -14.91
N GLY A 80 -7.66 -1.80 -15.88
CA GLY A 80 -6.21 -1.66 -15.76
C GLY A 80 -5.49 -3.01 -15.58
N PRO A 81 -4.15 -3.01 -15.55
CA PRO A 81 -3.36 -4.23 -15.45
C PRO A 81 -3.48 -4.95 -14.11
N TYR A 82 -3.96 -4.26 -13.07
CA TYR A 82 -4.02 -4.80 -11.72
C TYR A 82 -5.31 -5.53 -11.38
N ALA A 83 -6.33 -5.50 -12.24
CA ALA A 83 -7.63 -6.14 -11.97
C ALA A 83 -7.51 -7.64 -11.65
N ALA A 84 -6.54 -8.32 -12.26
CA ALA A 84 -6.26 -9.73 -12.03
C ALA A 84 -5.90 -10.06 -10.57
N TYR A 85 -5.41 -9.09 -9.80
CA TYR A 85 -5.01 -9.26 -8.39
C TYR A 85 -6.16 -9.01 -7.39
N PHE A 86 -7.35 -8.61 -7.86
CA PHE A 86 -8.52 -8.35 -7.03
C PHE A 86 -9.73 -9.18 -7.52
N PRO A 87 -9.67 -10.52 -7.45
CA PRO A 87 -10.72 -11.38 -7.99
C PRO A 87 -12.03 -11.18 -7.23
N THR A 88 -13.15 -11.02 -7.93
CA THR A 88 -14.47 -10.84 -7.30
C THR A 88 -15.40 -12.02 -7.59
N ARG A 89 -16.56 -12.03 -6.95
CA ARG A 89 -17.72 -12.82 -7.39
C ARG A 89 -18.17 -12.38 -8.77
N ASP A 90 -18.81 -13.30 -9.49
CA ASP A 90 -19.30 -13.06 -10.85
C ASP A 90 -20.27 -11.86 -10.86
N GLY A 91 -20.07 -10.94 -11.81
CA GLY A 91 -20.88 -9.72 -11.94
C GLY A 91 -20.57 -8.60 -10.92
N LYS A 92 -19.60 -8.79 -10.03
CA LYS A 92 -19.03 -7.72 -9.20
C LYS A 92 -17.78 -7.14 -9.87
N ASN A 93 -17.44 -5.90 -9.57
CA ASN A 93 -16.23 -5.24 -10.07
C ASN A 93 -15.28 -4.89 -8.91
N ALA A 94 -13.99 -4.79 -9.21
CA ALA A 94 -12.96 -4.28 -8.29
C ALA A 94 -12.15 -3.15 -8.95
N THR A 95 -12.79 -2.37 -9.81
CA THR A 95 -12.12 -1.36 -10.64
C THR A 95 -11.50 -0.26 -9.78
N ALA A 96 -12.18 0.16 -8.70
CA ALA A 96 -11.62 1.14 -7.77
C ALA A 96 -10.38 0.59 -7.04
N LEU A 97 -10.42 -0.68 -6.64
CA LEU A 97 -9.28 -1.34 -5.97
C LEU A 97 -8.06 -1.43 -6.89
N ALA A 98 -8.27 -1.87 -8.13
CA ALA A 98 -7.21 -1.99 -9.12
C ALA A 98 -6.64 -0.61 -9.52
N LYS A 99 -7.50 0.40 -9.69
CA LYS A 99 -7.09 1.77 -10.01
C LYS A 99 -6.22 2.38 -8.90
N ALA A 100 -6.51 2.07 -7.64
CA ALA A 100 -5.74 2.59 -6.51
C ALA A 100 -4.29 2.10 -6.46
N VAL A 101 -3.91 1.06 -7.22
CA VAL A 101 -2.50 0.64 -7.35
C VAL A 101 -1.68 1.67 -8.11
N SER A 102 -2.20 2.20 -9.22
CA SER A 102 -1.51 3.19 -10.04
C SER A 102 -1.87 4.64 -9.71
N ASP A 103 -3.02 4.86 -9.09
CA ASP A 103 -3.53 6.17 -8.70
C ASP A 103 -4.28 6.06 -7.36
N PRO A 104 -3.55 5.95 -6.23
CA PRO A 104 -4.17 5.82 -4.91
C PRO A 104 -4.93 7.07 -4.45
N GLY A 105 -4.76 8.20 -5.16
CA GLY A 105 -5.50 9.44 -4.96
C GLY A 105 -6.80 9.51 -5.75
N ALA A 106 -7.08 8.52 -6.62
CA ALA A 106 -8.29 8.42 -7.38
C ALA A 106 -9.54 8.50 -6.49
N VAL A 107 -10.47 9.38 -6.86
CA VAL A 107 -11.73 9.56 -6.15
C VAL A 107 -12.87 8.98 -6.99
N SER A 108 -13.67 8.10 -6.39
CA SER A 108 -14.90 7.57 -6.99
C SER A 108 -16.04 7.55 -5.98
N SER A 109 -16.09 6.56 -5.08
CA SER A 109 -17.14 6.47 -4.04
C SER A 109 -17.09 7.63 -3.05
N SER A 110 -15.90 8.21 -2.80
CA SER A 110 -15.73 9.36 -1.90
C SER A 110 -15.88 10.73 -2.60
N ALA A 111 -16.33 10.78 -3.85
CA ALA A 111 -16.50 12.01 -4.61
C ALA A 111 -17.49 12.97 -3.93
N GLY A 112 -17.09 14.24 -3.75
CA GLY A 112 -17.91 15.22 -3.04
C GLY A 112 -17.95 15.02 -1.52
N LEU A 113 -17.25 14.04 -0.97
CA LEU A 113 -17.32 13.68 0.45
C LEU A 113 -16.02 14.01 1.19
N SER A 114 -16.16 14.39 2.47
CA SER A 114 -15.05 14.63 3.40
C SER A 114 -15.37 14.11 4.80
N GLY A 115 -14.34 13.67 5.53
CA GLY A 115 -14.46 13.33 6.95
C GLY A 115 -15.54 12.27 7.22
N PRO A 116 -16.43 12.47 8.22
CA PRO A 116 -17.44 11.47 8.59
C PRO A 116 -18.40 11.06 7.46
N ALA A 117 -18.59 11.91 6.44
CA ALA A 117 -19.47 11.58 5.32
C ALA A 117 -18.95 10.40 4.49
N ILE A 118 -17.62 10.26 4.35
CA ILE A 118 -16.99 9.14 3.65
C ILE A 118 -17.29 7.83 4.37
N ALA A 119 -17.15 7.80 5.70
CA ALA A 119 -17.41 6.62 6.50
C ALA A 119 -18.87 6.17 6.39
N LYS A 120 -19.82 7.11 6.44
CA LYS A 120 -21.25 6.82 6.28
C LYS A 120 -21.58 6.23 4.90
N ASP A 121 -21.00 6.80 3.85
CA ASP A 121 -21.19 6.31 2.48
C ASP A 121 -20.58 4.91 2.29
N ALA A 122 -19.34 4.70 2.76
CA ALA A 122 -18.68 3.40 2.72
C ALA A 122 -19.50 2.32 3.44
N ARG A 123 -20.00 2.59 4.65
CA ARG A 123 -20.89 1.69 5.40
C ARG A 123 -22.13 1.32 4.59
N THR A 124 -22.79 2.32 4.00
CA THR A 124 -24.00 2.12 3.19
C THR A 124 -23.73 1.21 2.00
N ARG A 125 -22.61 1.41 1.29
CA ARG A 125 -22.22 0.55 0.15
C ARG A 125 -21.91 -0.87 0.59
N MET A 126 -21.15 -1.04 1.66
CA MET A 126 -20.82 -2.36 2.20
C MET A 126 -22.08 -3.12 2.63
N ASP A 127 -23.03 -2.46 3.27
CA ASP A 127 -24.31 -3.07 3.68
C ASP A 127 -25.13 -3.52 2.46
N ALA A 128 -25.13 -2.72 1.37
CA ALA A 128 -25.74 -3.12 0.12
C ALA A 128 -25.05 -4.35 -0.50
N GLN A 129 -23.71 -4.44 -0.42
CA GLN A 129 -22.97 -5.62 -0.89
C GLN A 129 -23.28 -6.87 -0.04
N TYR A 130 -23.32 -6.74 1.29
CA TYR A 130 -23.76 -7.83 2.16
C TYR A 130 -25.17 -8.31 1.83
N ALA A 131 -26.11 -7.39 1.65
CA ALA A 131 -27.49 -7.71 1.28
C ALA A 131 -27.56 -8.42 -0.09
N ALA A 132 -26.80 -7.94 -1.08
CA ALA A 132 -26.75 -8.55 -2.41
C ALA A 132 -26.16 -9.97 -2.38
N MET A 133 -25.09 -10.19 -1.62
CA MET A 133 -24.50 -11.52 -1.43
C MET A 133 -25.49 -12.47 -0.74
N LYS A 134 -26.17 -12.01 0.31
CA LYS A 134 -27.21 -12.79 0.98
C LYS A 134 -28.37 -13.14 0.03
N ALA A 135 -28.83 -12.18 -0.78
CA ALA A 135 -29.91 -12.38 -1.74
C ALA A 135 -29.54 -13.35 -2.87
N SER A 136 -28.26 -13.48 -3.22
CA SER A 136 -27.80 -14.45 -4.21
C SER A 136 -27.71 -15.89 -3.68
N GLY A 137 -28.18 -16.15 -2.45
CA GLY A 137 -28.11 -17.47 -1.80
C GLY A 137 -26.72 -17.86 -1.31
N LYS A 138 -25.75 -16.94 -1.35
CA LYS A 138 -24.36 -17.17 -0.92
C LYS A 138 -23.95 -16.00 -0.02
N PRO A 139 -24.22 -16.00 1.29
CA PRO A 139 -23.80 -14.91 2.17
C PRO A 139 -22.28 -14.70 2.12
N PHE A 140 -21.81 -13.57 2.65
CA PHE A 140 -20.37 -13.28 2.75
C PHE A 140 -19.65 -14.39 3.51
N ASP A 141 -18.54 -14.84 2.96
CA ASP A 141 -17.63 -15.81 3.53
C ASP A 141 -16.24 -15.18 3.67
N PHE A 142 -15.79 -15.02 4.92
CA PHE A 142 -14.48 -14.47 5.20
C PHE A 142 -13.35 -15.34 4.65
N ASP A 143 -13.54 -16.66 4.62
CA ASP A 143 -12.55 -17.64 4.17
C ASP A 143 -12.72 -17.98 2.68
N SER A 144 -13.46 -17.16 1.94
CA SER A 144 -13.67 -17.34 0.50
C SER A 144 -12.33 -17.53 -0.22
N PHE A 145 -12.29 -18.46 -1.16
CA PHE A 145 -11.10 -18.77 -1.94
C PHE A 145 -10.50 -17.49 -2.54
N GLU A 146 -9.19 -17.29 -2.31
CA GLU A 146 -8.42 -16.13 -2.76
C GLU A 146 -9.00 -14.77 -2.31
N GLY A 147 -9.79 -14.73 -1.24
CA GLY A 147 -10.38 -13.48 -0.74
C GLY A 147 -11.45 -12.88 -1.65
N ARG A 148 -12.06 -13.68 -2.54
CA ARG A 148 -13.07 -13.20 -3.51
C ARG A 148 -14.19 -12.37 -2.90
N ASP A 149 -14.61 -12.72 -1.70
CA ASP A 149 -15.68 -12.01 -1.00
C ASP A 149 -15.19 -10.70 -0.40
N TRP A 150 -13.92 -10.58 -0.02
CA TRP A 150 -13.32 -9.34 0.45
C TRP A 150 -13.34 -8.29 -0.65
N TYR A 151 -12.87 -8.67 -1.84
CA TYR A 151 -12.87 -7.79 -3.01
C TYR A 151 -14.28 -7.52 -3.52
N SER A 152 -15.23 -8.45 -3.37
CA SER A 152 -16.64 -8.21 -3.73
C SER A 152 -17.33 -7.25 -2.77
N LEU A 153 -16.99 -7.32 -1.47
CA LEU A 153 -17.51 -6.44 -0.44
C LEU A 153 -16.98 -5.00 -0.60
N MET A 154 -15.68 -4.87 -0.91
CA MET A 154 -14.97 -3.60 -0.93
C MET A 154 -14.74 -3.04 -2.34
N GLY A 155 -15.15 -3.74 -3.39
CA GLY A 155 -14.75 -3.48 -4.79
C GLY A 155 -15.10 -2.09 -5.32
N ASP A 156 -16.18 -1.50 -4.81
CA ASP A 156 -16.66 -0.16 -5.17
C ASP A 156 -16.06 0.96 -4.27
N LEU A 157 -15.26 0.62 -3.27
CA LEU A 157 -14.62 1.57 -2.36
C LEU A 157 -13.31 2.07 -2.96
N ASP A 158 -13.18 3.38 -3.12
CA ASP A 158 -11.87 4.00 -3.38
C ASP A 158 -10.99 3.97 -2.12
N ARG A 159 -9.70 4.29 -2.27
CA ARG A 159 -8.74 4.20 -1.16
C ARG A 159 -9.11 5.09 0.03
N ARG A 160 -9.73 6.25 -0.20
CA ARG A 160 -10.21 7.12 0.87
C ARG A 160 -11.34 6.47 1.67
N SER A 161 -12.24 5.78 0.98
CA SER A 161 -13.31 5.00 1.60
C SER A 161 -12.75 3.80 2.36
N LEU A 162 -11.75 3.09 1.80
CA LEU A 162 -11.04 2.03 2.52
C LEU A 162 -10.32 2.54 3.77
N GLU A 163 -9.70 3.72 3.72
CA GLU A 163 -9.07 4.33 4.89
C GLU A 163 -10.09 4.64 5.98
N ALA A 164 -11.29 5.11 5.61
CA ALA A 164 -12.37 5.33 6.57
C ALA A 164 -12.82 4.01 7.23
N VAL A 165 -12.87 2.90 6.48
CA VAL A 165 -13.13 1.56 7.03
C VAL A 165 -12.00 1.14 7.96
N ARG A 166 -10.74 1.18 7.47
CA ARG A 166 -9.52 0.75 8.19
C ARG A 166 -9.34 1.46 9.52
N SER A 167 -9.52 2.78 9.52
CA SER A 167 -9.38 3.64 10.71
C SER A 167 -10.58 3.56 11.65
N ASN A 168 -11.62 2.80 11.29
CA ASN A 168 -12.91 2.77 11.95
C ASN A 168 -13.52 4.17 12.13
N ALA A 169 -13.42 5.01 11.10
CA ALA A 169 -13.94 6.37 11.14
C ALA A 169 -15.45 6.33 11.46
N GLY A 170 -15.86 7.03 12.52
CA GLY A 170 -17.25 7.04 12.99
C GLY A 170 -17.71 5.79 13.74
N GLY A 171 -16.83 4.81 13.99
CA GLY A 171 -17.12 3.67 14.87
C GLY A 171 -18.09 2.62 14.31
N ASN A 172 -18.30 2.59 13.00
CA ASN A 172 -19.33 1.76 12.34
C ASN A 172 -18.79 0.50 11.65
N PHE A 173 -17.49 0.20 11.81
CA PHE A 173 -16.84 -0.92 11.13
C PHE A 173 -16.34 -1.94 12.16
N SER A 174 -16.67 -3.20 11.90
CA SER A 174 -16.17 -4.32 12.68
C SER A 174 -14.65 -4.45 12.53
N LYS A 175 -14.01 -5.16 13.47
CA LYS A 175 -12.58 -5.43 13.38
C LYS A 175 -12.22 -6.23 12.11
N GLN A 176 -13.08 -7.18 11.73
CA GLN A 176 -12.88 -7.97 10.52
C GLN A 176 -12.88 -7.10 9.25
N GLU A 177 -13.79 -6.12 9.15
CA GLU A 177 -13.84 -5.19 8.03
C GLU A 177 -12.61 -4.26 8.01
N GLN A 178 -12.15 -3.80 9.18
CA GLN A 178 -10.91 -3.03 9.30
C GLN A 178 -9.70 -3.84 8.82
N ASP A 179 -9.59 -5.11 9.21
CA ASP A 179 -8.49 -5.99 8.83
C ASP A 179 -8.51 -6.28 7.32
N ILE A 180 -9.70 -6.49 6.73
CA ILE A 180 -9.87 -6.62 5.27
C ILE A 180 -9.40 -5.35 4.55
N ALA A 181 -9.87 -4.18 4.99
CA ALA A 181 -9.50 -2.90 4.39
C ALA A 181 -7.99 -2.65 4.50
N GLN A 182 -7.38 -2.93 5.66
CA GLN A 182 -5.93 -2.84 5.85
C GLN A 182 -5.17 -3.77 4.89
N SER A 183 -5.64 -5.02 4.74
CA SER A 183 -5.02 -6.00 3.84
C SER A 183 -5.06 -5.54 2.38
N ILE A 184 -6.23 -5.09 1.91
CA ILE A 184 -6.41 -4.55 0.54
C ILE A 184 -5.52 -3.32 0.33
N MET A 185 -5.47 -2.39 1.29
CA MET A 185 -4.63 -1.20 1.17
C MET A 185 -3.13 -1.51 1.14
N ALA A 186 -2.68 -2.51 1.89
CA ALA A 186 -1.31 -3.00 1.87
C ALA A 186 -0.98 -3.74 0.56
N GLN A 187 -1.95 -4.48 0.01
CA GLN A 187 -1.84 -5.10 -1.30
C GLN A 187 -1.66 -4.06 -2.41
N GLN A 188 -2.44 -2.98 -2.38
CA GLN A 188 -2.33 -1.88 -3.34
C GLN A 188 -0.93 -1.28 -3.36
N GLU A 189 -0.37 -0.99 -2.17
CA GLU A 189 0.98 -0.45 -2.05
C GLU A 189 2.06 -1.44 -2.47
N GLY A 190 1.93 -2.71 -2.07
CA GLY A 190 2.86 -3.76 -2.49
C GLY A 190 2.93 -3.89 -4.01
N LEU A 191 1.77 -3.96 -4.67
CA LEU A 191 1.70 -4.02 -6.14
C LEU A 191 2.28 -2.76 -6.81
N ALA A 192 2.06 -1.58 -6.25
CA ALA A 192 2.64 -0.33 -6.74
C ALA A 192 4.17 -0.32 -6.61
N MET A 193 4.69 -0.95 -5.57
CA MET A 193 6.11 -1.21 -5.36
C MET A 193 6.62 -2.41 -6.15
N GLY A 194 5.84 -3.02 -7.03
CA GLY A 194 6.31 -4.19 -7.78
C GLY A 194 6.58 -5.41 -6.91
N LEU A 195 6.01 -5.46 -5.71
CA LEU A 195 6.01 -6.63 -4.84
C LEU A 195 4.73 -7.43 -5.11
N TYR A 196 4.88 -8.73 -5.31
CA TYR A 196 3.72 -9.59 -5.48
C TYR A 196 2.88 -9.60 -4.20
N ASN A 197 1.62 -9.20 -4.32
CA ASN A 197 0.61 -9.34 -3.28
C ASN A 197 -0.73 -9.59 -3.97
N GLY A 198 -1.25 -10.82 -3.87
CA GLY A 198 -2.43 -11.19 -4.63
C GLY A 198 -2.80 -12.68 -4.56
N PRO A 199 -3.82 -13.07 -5.36
CA PRO A 199 -4.33 -14.44 -5.42
C PRO A 199 -3.28 -15.41 -5.94
N ILE A 200 -3.06 -16.54 -5.25
CA ILE A 200 -2.04 -17.56 -5.57
C ILE A 200 -2.01 -17.91 -7.06
N SER A 201 -3.18 -17.97 -7.72
CA SER A 201 -3.31 -18.19 -9.17
C SER A 201 -2.52 -17.22 -10.06
N GLN A 202 -2.12 -16.05 -9.57
CA GLN A 202 -1.39 -15.01 -10.29
C GLN A 202 0.08 -14.89 -9.89
N GLU A 203 0.56 -15.68 -8.93
CA GLU A 203 1.95 -15.58 -8.45
C GLU A 203 2.95 -15.90 -9.56
N ALA A 204 2.73 -17.01 -10.28
CA ALA A 204 3.62 -17.48 -11.33
C ALA A 204 3.68 -16.55 -12.55
N SER A 205 2.67 -15.69 -12.74
CA SER A 205 2.60 -14.72 -13.85
C SER A 205 3.10 -13.33 -13.48
N PHE A 206 3.33 -13.08 -12.18
CA PHE A 206 3.82 -11.80 -11.71
C PHE A 206 5.28 -11.58 -12.14
N THR A 207 5.55 -10.38 -12.66
CA THR A 207 6.91 -9.96 -13.01
C THR A 207 7.22 -8.69 -12.24
N ASP A 208 8.29 -8.71 -11.43
CA ASP A 208 8.76 -7.51 -10.72
C ASP A 208 9.20 -6.46 -11.75
N PRO A 209 8.48 -5.32 -11.88
CA PRO A 209 8.80 -4.27 -12.84
C PRO A 209 10.15 -3.61 -12.54
N PHE A 210 10.62 -3.65 -11.28
CA PHE A 210 11.87 -3.05 -10.86
C PHE A 210 13.05 -4.02 -10.93
N ARG A 211 12.81 -5.31 -11.20
CA ARG A 211 13.86 -6.34 -11.36
C ARG A 211 14.85 -6.37 -10.18
N GLY A 212 14.35 -6.20 -8.96
CA GLY A 212 15.18 -6.12 -7.75
C GLY A 212 15.89 -4.78 -7.52
N ASP A 213 15.58 -3.74 -8.30
CA ASP A 213 16.07 -2.39 -8.04
C ASP A 213 15.37 -1.77 -6.82
N GLU A 214 16.01 -1.86 -5.66
CA GLU A 214 15.45 -1.35 -4.41
C GLU A 214 15.35 0.18 -4.34
N ALA A 215 16.24 0.92 -4.99
CA ALA A 215 16.12 2.39 -5.05
C ALA A 215 14.89 2.80 -5.88
N ALA A 216 14.68 2.18 -7.05
CA ALA A 216 13.50 2.41 -7.88
C ALA A 216 12.22 1.97 -7.15
N ARG A 217 12.26 0.84 -6.43
CA ARG A 217 11.16 0.35 -5.60
C ARG A 217 10.77 1.35 -4.50
N MET A 218 11.75 1.87 -3.76
CA MET A 218 11.48 2.86 -2.72
C MET A 218 10.96 4.15 -3.33
N LYS A 219 11.48 4.59 -4.49
CA LYS A 219 10.95 5.75 -5.21
C LYS A 219 9.48 5.54 -5.64
N ALA A 220 9.12 4.34 -6.08
CA ALA A 220 7.73 3.99 -6.38
C ALA A 220 6.85 4.02 -5.12
N ASN A 221 7.35 3.54 -3.98
CA ASN A 221 6.64 3.66 -2.70
C ASN A 221 6.42 5.12 -2.31
N LEU A 222 7.44 5.97 -2.43
CA LEU A 222 7.33 7.41 -2.18
C LEU A 222 6.25 8.04 -3.05
N THR A 223 6.26 7.73 -4.35
CA THR A 223 5.26 8.20 -5.32
C THR A 223 3.85 7.77 -4.91
N PHE A 224 3.69 6.50 -4.51
CA PHE A 224 2.42 5.96 -4.04
C PHE A 224 1.92 6.68 -2.78
N LEU A 225 2.77 6.77 -1.75
CA LEU A 225 2.45 7.40 -0.48
C LEU A 225 2.16 8.90 -0.62
N ASP A 226 2.82 9.58 -1.57
CA ASP A 226 2.56 10.99 -1.86
C ASP A 226 1.27 11.21 -2.64
N ALA A 227 0.76 10.19 -3.34
CA ALA A 227 -0.50 10.27 -4.07
C ALA A 227 -1.74 9.89 -3.24
N VAL A 228 -1.59 9.25 -2.07
CA VAL A 228 -2.75 8.87 -1.23
C VAL A 228 -3.58 10.08 -0.76
N GLY A 229 -4.82 9.81 -0.39
CA GLY A 229 -5.78 10.82 0.05
C GLY A 229 -5.42 11.54 1.36
N PRO A 230 -5.98 12.73 1.61
CA PRO A 230 -5.69 13.54 2.80
C PRO A 230 -5.96 12.82 4.11
N GLU A 231 -7.01 12.00 4.17
CA GLU A 231 -7.41 11.25 5.38
C GLU A 231 -6.29 10.33 5.86
N GLU A 232 -5.64 9.59 4.95
CA GLU A 232 -4.55 8.67 5.28
C GLU A 232 -3.29 9.44 5.75
N LYS A 233 -3.00 10.59 5.12
CA LYS A 233 -1.85 11.46 5.45
C LYS A 233 -1.92 12.10 6.83
N THR A 234 -3.09 12.12 7.45
CA THR A 234 -3.23 12.58 8.84
C THR A 234 -2.62 11.61 9.87
N SER A 235 -2.44 10.36 9.50
CA SER A 235 -2.02 9.30 10.43
C SER A 235 -0.51 9.31 10.70
N THR A 236 -0.14 8.95 11.93
CA THR A 236 1.27 8.69 12.30
C THR A 236 1.85 7.50 11.53
N GLU A 237 1.02 6.50 11.23
CA GLU A 237 1.41 5.34 10.45
C GLU A 237 1.88 5.74 9.03
N TRP A 238 1.09 6.54 8.31
CA TRP A 238 1.48 7.05 7.00
C TRP A 238 2.76 7.88 7.08
N ALA A 239 2.85 8.81 8.04
CA ALA A 239 4.01 9.69 8.18
C ALA A 239 5.30 8.91 8.46
N THR A 240 5.20 7.86 9.28
CA THR A 240 6.31 6.96 9.60
C THR A 240 6.75 6.18 8.37
N ARG A 241 5.81 5.61 7.61
CA ARG A 241 6.10 4.87 6.36
C ARG A 241 6.76 5.78 5.33
N ARG A 242 6.23 6.97 5.13
CA ARG A 242 6.73 7.94 4.15
C ARG A 242 8.14 8.42 4.48
N ALA A 243 8.42 8.71 5.75
CA ALA A 243 9.76 9.06 6.20
C ALA A 243 10.75 7.89 6.05
N SER A 244 10.35 6.69 6.48
CA SER A 244 11.20 5.49 6.37
C SER A 244 11.50 5.13 4.92
N ALA A 245 10.51 5.22 4.02
CA ALA A 245 10.70 4.97 2.59
C ALA A 245 11.69 5.98 1.97
N GLN A 246 11.71 7.23 2.46
CA GLN A 246 12.68 8.24 1.99
C GLN A 246 14.10 7.88 2.45
N VAL A 247 14.26 7.50 3.72
CA VAL A 247 15.56 7.02 4.24
C VAL A 247 16.05 5.82 3.42
N SER A 248 15.19 4.82 3.16
CA SER A 248 15.54 3.66 2.35
C SER A 248 15.92 4.03 0.92
N TYR A 249 15.17 4.91 0.27
CA TYR A 249 15.49 5.41 -1.07
C TYR A 249 16.88 6.04 -1.11
N GLU A 250 17.17 6.92 -0.16
CA GLU A 250 18.44 7.62 -0.11
C GLU A 250 19.62 6.67 0.17
N ILE A 251 19.44 5.69 1.06
CA ILE A 251 20.46 4.66 1.33
C ILE A 251 20.74 3.84 0.06
N HIS A 252 19.71 3.25 -0.55
CA HIS A 252 19.90 2.39 -1.71
C HIS A 252 20.41 3.14 -2.95
N THR A 253 20.11 4.43 -3.08
CA THR A 253 20.67 5.26 -4.15
C THR A 253 22.17 5.50 -3.92
N ARG A 254 22.57 5.83 -2.68
CA ARG A 254 23.99 6.01 -2.33
C ARG A 254 24.79 4.71 -2.42
N GLU A 255 24.20 3.57 -2.07
CA GLU A 255 24.84 2.24 -2.20
C GLU A 255 25.19 1.89 -3.66
N LYS A 256 24.45 2.44 -4.63
CA LYS A 256 24.76 2.33 -6.06
C LYS A 256 25.83 3.30 -6.55
N GLY A 257 26.24 4.25 -5.71
CA GLY A 257 27.17 5.33 -6.07
C GLY A 257 26.51 6.56 -6.70
N ASP A 258 25.18 6.65 -6.66
CA ASP A 258 24.42 7.79 -7.18
C ASP A 258 24.07 8.79 -6.06
N GLU A 259 23.85 10.05 -6.43
CA GLU A 259 23.34 11.08 -5.51
C GLU A 259 21.80 11.01 -5.47
N PRO A 260 21.17 10.86 -4.29
CA PRO A 260 19.71 10.81 -4.18
C PRO A 260 19.03 12.10 -4.63
N GLU A 261 17.90 11.97 -5.32
CA GLU A 261 17.01 13.10 -5.57
C GLU A 261 16.43 13.63 -4.24
N LYS A 262 16.16 14.94 -4.20
CA LYS A 262 15.48 15.57 -3.06
C LYS A 262 13.98 15.31 -3.16
N LEU A 263 13.51 14.30 -2.44
CA LEU A 263 12.10 13.86 -2.40
C LEU A 263 11.43 14.21 -1.06
N ASP A 264 11.67 15.42 -0.58
CA ASP A 264 11.14 15.90 0.70
C ASP A 264 9.61 16.00 0.68
N SER A 265 8.98 15.71 1.82
CA SER A 265 7.54 15.80 1.99
C SER A 265 7.13 17.16 2.55
N ASP A 266 6.03 17.72 2.04
CA ASP A 266 5.35 18.89 2.60
C ASP A 266 4.46 18.54 3.82
N ASN A 267 4.44 17.27 4.22
CA ASN A 267 3.69 16.83 5.39
C ASN A 267 4.52 17.06 6.67
N PRO A 268 4.05 17.90 7.62
CA PRO A 268 4.86 18.35 8.74
C PRO A 268 5.26 17.19 9.68
N LEU A 269 4.41 16.17 9.82
CA LEU A 269 4.72 15.01 10.66
C LEU A 269 5.75 14.09 9.98
N ALA A 270 5.62 13.83 8.68
CA ALA A 270 6.62 13.07 7.93
C ALA A 270 7.99 13.79 7.95
N THR A 271 8.01 15.10 7.76
CA THR A 271 9.23 15.92 7.86
C THR A 271 9.88 15.80 9.24
N LEU A 272 9.10 15.92 10.32
CA LEU A 272 9.62 15.80 11.69
C LEU A 272 10.24 14.41 11.94
N ILE A 273 9.56 13.35 11.49
CA ILE A 273 10.04 11.97 11.64
C ILE A 273 11.33 11.76 10.84
N LYS A 274 11.39 12.23 9.59
CA LYS A 274 12.59 12.15 8.75
C LYS A 274 13.78 12.89 9.38
N GLN A 275 13.57 14.11 9.90
CA GLN A 275 14.60 14.87 10.61
C GLN A 275 15.17 14.09 11.81
N ALA A 276 14.32 13.39 12.56
CA ALA A 276 14.74 12.58 13.69
C ALA A 276 15.59 11.38 13.24
N MET A 277 15.13 10.66 12.21
CA MET A 277 15.86 9.55 11.62
C MET A 277 17.25 9.97 11.11
N ASP A 278 17.32 11.06 10.34
CA ASP A 278 18.57 11.57 9.78
C ASP A 278 19.58 11.98 10.86
N ARG A 279 19.11 12.67 11.90
CA ARG A 279 19.97 13.06 13.03
C ARG A 279 20.57 11.85 13.72
N SER A 280 19.79 10.79 13.87
CA SER A 280 20.22 9.57 14.55
C SER A 280 21.03 8.62 13.66
N GLN A 281 21.10 8.88 12.35
CA GLN A 281 21.60 7.95 11.35
C GLN A 281 20.93 6.56 11.46
N SER A 282 19.63 6.54 11.79
CA SER A 282 18.89 5.30 11.97
C SER A 282 18.73 4.56 10.65
N ASP A 283 18.92 3.25 10.69
CA ASP A 283 18.44 2.37 9.62
C ASP A 283 16.94 2.56 9.39
N PRO A 284 16.45 2.24 8.17
CA PRO A 284 15.02 2.17 7.90
C PRO A 284 14.30 1.30 8.94
N LEU A 285 13.09 1.71 9.30
CA LEU A 285 12.38 1.06 10.38
C LEU A 285 11.99 -0.38 10.03
N ARG A 286 12.33 -1.30 10.93
CA ARG A 286 11.89 -2.71 10.84
C ARG A 286 10.42 -2.89 11.22
N HIS A 287 9.83 -1.93 11.93
CA HIS A 287 8.43 -1.91 12.30
C HIS A 287 7.80 -0.54 12.02
N ILE A 288 6.55 -0.53 11.56
CA ILE A 288 5.83 0.73 11.36
C ILE A 288 5.17 1.16 12.67
N LEU A 289 5.52 2.37 13.13
CA LEU A 289 4.91 2.99 14.30
C LEU A 289 3.59 3.62 13.93
N LYS A 290 2.54 3.28 14.68
CA LYS A 290 1.16 3.67 14.35
C LYS A 290 0.63 4.84 15.17
N THR A 291 1.28 5.18 16.28
CA THR A 291 0.80 6.22 17.21
C THR A 291 1.88 7.23 17.56
N PRO A 292 1.52 8.48 17.90
CA PRO A 292 2.49 9.48 18.36
C PRO A 292 3.25 9.03 19.60
N ASP A 293 2.58 8.40 20.56
CA ASP A 293 3.23 7.93 21.79
C ASP A 293 4.29 6.86 21.51
N ALA A 294 4.09 6.02 20.49
CA ALA A 294 5.08 5.04 20.08
C ALA A 294 6.33 5.68 19.45
N LEU A 295 6.25 6.91 18.92
CA LEU A 295 7.42 7.68 18.48
C LEU A 295 8.23 8.16 19.69
N LYS A 296 7.57 8.62 20.76
CA LYS A 296 8.23 9.13 21.98
C LYS A 296 9.11 8.08 22.67
N THR A 297 8.84 6.79 22.45
CA THR A 297 9.63 5.70 23.04
C THR A 297 10.88 5.34 22.24
N GLN A 298 11.06 5.89 21.04
CA GLN A 298 12.15 5.54 20.15
C GLN A 298 13.44 6.29 20.50
N ALA A 299 14.56 5.57 20.51
CA ALA A 299 15.87 6.17 20.75
C ALA A 299 16.23 7.23 19.70
N TRP A 300 15.91 6.97 18.43
CA TRP A 300 16.17 7.89 17.31
C TRP A 300 15.29 9.15 17.33
N PHE A 301 14.20 9.15 18.10
CA PHE A 301 13.29 10.29 18.20
C PHE A 301 13.62 11.24 19.36
N LYS A 302 14.64 10.91 20.17
CA LYS A 302 15.05 11.73 21.31
C LYS A 302 15.44 13.15 20.88
N GLY A 303 14.91 14.14 21.59
CA GLY A 303 15.08 15.56 21.32
C GLY A 303 14.04 16.19 20.38
N PHE A 304 13.06 15.42 19.89
CA PHE A 304 11.96 15.90 19.05
C PHE A 304 10.59 15.82 19.73
N GLU A 305 10.53 15.27 20.95
CA GLU A 305 9.29 15.01 21.69
C GLU A 305 8.48 16.28 21.94
N SER A 306 9.14 17.39 22.23
CA SER A 306 8.50 18.69 22.49
C SER A 306 7.80 19.28 21.26
N ARG A 307 8.21 18.90 20.04
CA ARG A 307 7.61 19.35 18.79
C ARG A 307 6.44 18.45 18.37
N LEU A 308 6.42 17.19 18.81
CA LEU A 308 5.53 16.16 18.28
C LEU A 308 4.06 16.53 18.39
N ASP A 309 3.59 16.92 19.58
CA ASP A 309 2.16 17.18 19.78
C ASP A 309 1.66 18.36 18.93
N THR A 310 2.47 19.42 18.80
CA THR A 310 2.17 20.56 17.92
C THR A 310 2.16 20.15 16.45
N THR A 311 3.14 19.36 16.02
CA THR A 311 3.24 18.87 14.64
C THR A 311 2.10 17.92 14.29
N VAL A 312 1.66 17.06 15.20
CA VAL A 312 0.48 16.21 15.02
C VAL A 312 -0.77 17.08 14.82
N ALA A 313 -0.97 18.11 15.65
CA ALA A 313 -2.10 19.01 15.49
C ALA A 313 -2.08 19.76 14.14
N GLN A 314 -0.91 20.23 13.72
CA GLN A 314 -0.71 20.84 12.40
C GLN A 314 -1.03 19.87 11.26
N ASN A 315 -0.54 18.63 11.36
CA ASN A 315 -0.80 17.59 10.37
C ASN A 315 -2.30 17.30 10.21
N MET A 316 -3.01 17.15 11.33
CA MET A 316 -4.46 16.95 11.35
C MET A 316 -5.19 18.12 10.68
N ALA A 317 -4.84 19.36 11.04
CA ALA A 317 -5.47 20.55 10.47
C ALA A 317 -5.25 20.65 8.96
N GLN A 318 -4.03 20.37 8.49
CA GLN A 318 -3.69 20.36 7.06
C GLN A 318 -4.49 19.29 6.30
N GLY A 319 -4.56 18.06 6.81
CA GLY A 319 -5.31 16.99 6.15
C GLY A 319 -6.82 17.24 6.11
N ILE A 320 -7.41 17.82 7.17
CA ILE A 320 -8.82 18.24 7.17
C ILE A 320 -9.07 19.29 6.09
N ALA A 321 -8.23 20.32 6.00
CA ALA A 321 -8.36 21.37 5.01
C ALA A 321 -8.25 20.82 3.58
N GLN A 322 -7.29 19.93 3.34
CA GLN A 322 -7.11 19.26 2.05
C GLN A 322 -8.29 18.34 1.71
N GLY A 323 -8.83 17.59 2.66
CA GLY A 323 -10.00 16.73 2.45
C GLY A 323 -11.25 17.52 2.06
N VAL A 324 -11.48 18.67 2.70
CA VAL A 324 -12.58 19.58 2.33
C VAL A 324 -12.38 20.19 0.95
N ALA A 325 -11.14 20.58 0.61
CA ALA A 325 -10.84 21.11 -0.72
C ALA A 325 -11.06 20.05 -1.82
N LEU A 326 -10.63 18.81 -1.58
CA LEU A 326 -10.82 17.70 -2.50
C LEU A 326 -12.31 17.35 -2.69
N ALA A 327 -13.09 17.35 -1.61
CA ALA A 327 -14.53 17.17 -1.68
C ALA A 327 -15.19 18.22 -2.58
N LYS A 328 -14.84 19.50 -2.41
CA LYS A 328 -15.35 20.58 -3.28
C LYS A 328 -14.95 20.38 -4.74
N ALA A 329 -13.70 20.01 -5.00
CA ALA A 329 -13.19 19.82 -6.36
C ALA A 329 -13.82 18.61 -7.09
N THR A 330 -14.32 17.62 -6.34
CA THR A 330 -14.89 16.38 -6.88
C THR A 330 -16.41 16.33 -6.78
N THR A 331 -17.05 17.41 -6.34
CA THR A 331 -18.51 17.49 -6.31
C THR A 331 -19.03 17.52 -7.75
N PRO A 332 -19.93 16.60 -8.16
CA PRO A 332 -20.52 16.64 -9.50
C PRO A 332 -21.24 17.98 -9.70
N VAL A 333 -20.89 18.72 -10.74
CA VAL A 333 -21.63 19.93 -11.11
C VAL A 333 -23.02 19.48 -11.56
N ALA A 334 -24.06 19.93 -10.86
CA ALA A 334 -25.43 19.68 -11.29
C ALA A 334 -25.60 20.28 -12.68
N ASP A 335 -25.75 19.41 -13.68
CA ASP A 335 -26.02 19.82 -15.05
C ASP A 335 -27.31 20.64 -15.01
N SER A 336 -27.19 21.93 -15.33
CA SER A 336 -28.30 22.86 -15.29
C SER A 336 -29.20 22.54 -16.48
N ALA A 337 -30.03 21.50 -16.32
CA ALA A 337 -31.10 21.16 -17.24
C ALA A 337 -32.05 22.34 -17.31
N LYS A 338 -31.81 23.20 -18.31
CA LYS A 338 -32.70 24.28 -18.70
C LYS A 338 -34.05 23.63 -19.06
N PRO A 339 -35.16 24.00 -18.42
CA PRO A 339 -36.46 23.51 -18.87
C PRO A 339 -36.70 24.02 -20.30
N ALA A 340 -37.04 23.11 -21.20
CA ALA A 340 -37.60 23.43 -22.52
C ALA A 340 -39.08 23.79 -22.38
#